data_AF-A0A177WUV7-F1
#
_entry.id   AF-A0A177WUV7-F1
#
_cell.length_a   1.000
_cell.length_b   1.000
_cell.length_c   1.000
_cell.angle_alpha   90.00
_cell.angle_beta   90.00
_cell.angle_gamma   90.00
#
_symmetry.space_group_name_H-M   'P 1'
#
loop_
_entity.id
_entity.type
_entity.pdbx_description
1 polymer ?
#
loop_
_entity_poly.entity_id
_entity_poly.type
_entity_poly.pdbx_seq_one_letter_code
_entity_poly.pdbx_strand_id
1 'polypeptide(L)'
;MEHNGTTLTESARQFLATPTSAVVSTTAGTIMSILLIPAIPIFIHERSQPMIKYRSWTINIVACISITMCVVLDTFRHVAYISYEAFPYVQLVENLLYIITACCFLPIYLRHYFLLRLPILQQNLLSHKTMLDPIKYRELSKALVKTKFLSSEKGAWMFYLVNVVPCLAMTFYFFTISDKDMEILNMPTPISLYIGIMLFIQIVLSAGFIFWYGPWSPKDNFQIMIQFYFITGTTLANVLVGLIKLLFPNPSVAKICLNLQTVCACLAVCINIVMPLQFIVNKRNHMIKLYHSSDQLSIRSKSSLLLTPSEKISSINSQKISQCLTDGRDLTLVNIGKSTPTPHIHFKSNLQKILADPAVYTAFCTFLSREFSLESLLFIEAVKNFKIQVKDTLNIEMVEMFSNQIQDNFIQPDSVNEVNLPKKIINQINSTLQDILKGEISIERAVTIYDHAADHIDQMLTVNHLRKFQASDLYRGTTVST
;
A
#
# COMPACT_ATOMS: atom_id res chain seq x y z
N MET A 1 49.83 -32.87 -8.96
CA MET A 1 48.43 -32.44 -8.76
C MET A 1 48.26 -30.92 -8.81
N GLU A 2 49.30 -30.09 -8.67
CA GLU A 2 49.21 -28.62 -8.82
C GLU A 2 48.92 -28.12 -10.24
N HIS A 3 49.29 -28.89 -11.27
CA HIS A 3 49.13 -28.46 -12.67
C HIS A 3 47.67 -28.44 -13.18
N ASN A 4 46.75 -29.18 -12.54
CA ASN A 4 45.32 -29.20 -12.90
C ASN A 4 44.55 -28.04 -12.24
N GLY A 5 44.95 -27.62 -11.04
CA GLY A 5 44.31 -26.52 -10.31
C GLY A 5 44.56 -25.18 -10.97
N THR A 6 45.78 -24.94 -11.45
CA THR A 6 46.15 -23.72 -12.18
C THR A 6 45.39 -23.57 -13.50
N THR A 7 45.29 -24.64 -14.30
CA THR A 7 44.51 -24.64 -15.54
C THR A 7 43.01 -24.44 -15.31
N LEU A 8 42.46 -24.97 -14.21
CA LEU A 8 41.05 -24.80 -13.84
C LEU A 8 40.75 -23.35 -13.42
N THR A 9 41.64 -22.77 -12.60
CA THR A 9 41.54 -21.36 -12.18
C THR A 9 41.70 -20.37 -13.33
N GLU A 10 42.58 -20.66 -14.30
CA GLU A 10 42.75 -19.85 -15.51
C GLU A 10 41.54 -19.94 -16.44
N SER A 11 40.98 -21.15 -16.62
CA SER A 11 39.76 -21.36 -17.41
C SER A 11 38.54 -20.65 -16.77
N ALA A 12 38.40 -20.72 -15.44
CA ALA A 12 37.37 -20.01 -14.70
C ALA A 12 37.51 -18.48 -14.85
N ARG A 13 38.74 -17.95 -14.77
CA ARG A 13 39.00 -16.51 -14.97
C ARG A 13 38.67 -16.04 -16.39
N GLN A 14 38.98 -16.83 -17.41
CA GLN A 14 38.67 -16.49 -18.80
C GLN A 14 37.16 -16.48 -19.09
N PHE A 15 36.39 -17.36 -18.42
CA PHE A 15 34.93 -17.39 -18.54
C PHE A 15 34.25 -16.23 -17.79
N LEU A 16 34.81 -15.82 -16.65
CA LEU A 16 34.26 -14.75 -15.79
C LEU A 16 34.55 -13.34 -16.31
N ALA A 17 35.69 -13.12 -16.97
CA ALA A 17 36.08 -11.81 -17.48
C ALA A 17 35.46 -11.50 -18.85
N THR A 18 34.15 -11.24 -18.89
CA THR A 18 33.50 -10.68 -20.10
C THR A 18 33.26 -9.16 -19.93
N PRO A 19 34.14 -8.31 -20.48
CA PRO A 19 34.12 -6.87 -20.18
C PRO A 19 32.81 -6.17 -20.58
N THR A 20 32.11 -6.65 -21.61
CA THR A 20 30.82 -6.09 -22.02
C THR A 20 29.69 -6.40 -21.04
N SER A 21 29.68 -7.57 -20.41
CA SER A 21 28.64 -7.96 -19.46
C SER A 21 28.85 -7.25 -18.13
N ALA A 22 30.10 -7.03 -17.73
CA ALA A 22 30.48 -6.19 -16.60
C ALA A 22 29.93 -4.76 -16.72
N VAL A 23 30.04 -4.14 -17.91
CA VAL A 23 29.53 -2.77 -18.15
C VAL A 23 28.01 -2.74 -17.99
N VAL A 24 27.29 -3.73 -18.53
CA VAL A 24 25.82 -3.79 -18.44
C VAL A 24 25.37 -3.99 -16.99
N SER A 25 25.98 -4.93 -16.25
CA SER A 25 25.65 -5.21 -14.85
C SER A 25 25.98 -4.03 -13.94
N THR A 26 27.14 -3.39 -14.12
CA THR A 26 27.54 -2.21 -13.35
C THR A 26 26.56 -1.05 -13.57
N THR A 27 26.22 -0.78 -14.83
CA THR A 27 25.30 0.29 -15.20
C THR A 27 23.91 0.03 -14.61
N ALA A 28 23.38 -1.19 -14.78
CA ALA A 28 22.08 -1.57 -14.27
C ALA A 28 22.03 -1.53 -12.73
N GLY A 29 23.04 -2.08 -12.05
CA GLY A 29 23.16 -2.07 -10.59
C GLY A 29 23.24 -0.65 -10.02
N THR A 30 23.97 0.25 -10.69
CA THR A 30 24.05 1.66 -10.31
C THR A 30 22.70 2.36 -10.45
N ILE A 31 22.01 2.19 -11.58
CA ILE A 31 20.67 2.76 -11.81
C ILE A 31 19.69 2.26 -10.75
N MET A 32 19.64 0.95 -10.50
CA MET A 32 18.75 0.36 -9.50
C MET A 32 19.04 0.89 -8.09
N SER A 33 20.32 0.98 -7.71
CA SER A 33 20.73 1.49 -6.40
C SER A 33 20.34 2.97 -6.21
N ILE A 34 20.59 3.81 -7.22
CA ILE A 34 20.23 5.24 -7.20
C ILE A 34 18.71 5.43 -7.11
N LEU A 35 17.92 4.56 -7.75
CA LEU A 35 16.46 4.60 -7.64
C LEU A 35 15.97 4.15 -6.27
N LEU A 36 16.56 3.09 -5.72
CA LEU A 36 16.05 2.39 -4.54
C LEU A 36 16.39 3.10 -3.23
N ILE A 37 17.62 3.60 -3.07
CA ILE A 37 18.07 4.30 -1.85
C ILE A 37 17.15 5.47 -1.47
N PRO A 38 16.80 6.42 -2.36
CA PRO A 38 15.88 7.51 -2.04
C PRO A 38 14.41 7.08 -2.02
N ALA A 39 14.01 6.05 -2.78
CA ALA A 39 12.62 5.62 -2.83
C ALA A 39 12.14 4.99 -1.52
N ILE A 40 12.99 4.22 -0.83
CA ILE A 40 12.64 3.57 0.45
C ILE A 40 12.13 4.57 1.50
N PRO A 41 12.88 5.64 1.89
CA PRO A 41 12.40 6.59 2.88
C PRO A 41 11.15 7.35 2.42
N ILE A 42 11.03 7.65 1.13
CA ILE A 42 9.83 8.29 0.57
C ILE A 42 8.61 7.38 0.72
N PHE A 43 8.73 6.09 0.42
CA PHE A 43 7.63 5.13 0.55
C PHE A 43 7.25 4.86 2.01
N ILE A 44 8.22 4.90 2.94
CA ILE A 44 7.94 4.82 4.38
C ILE A 44 7.12 6.04 4.82
N HIS A 45 7.49 7.25 4.38
CA HIS A 45 6.80 8.48 4.73
C HIS A 45 5.38 8.52 4.14
N GLU A 46 5.23 8.12 2.88
CA GLU A 46 3.97 8.16 2.12
C GLU A 46 3.17 6.84 2.20
N ARG A 47 3.42 6.00 3.20
CA ARG A 47 2.84 4.64 3.34
C ARG A 47 1.31 4.59 3.33
N SER A 48 0.65 5.70 3.66
CA SER A 48 -0.82 5.82 3.65
C SER A 48 -1.39 6.03 2.25
N GLN A 49 -0.56 6.35 1.25
CA GLN A 49 -1.04 6.54 -0.11
C GLN A 49 -1.57 5.23 -0.69
N PRO A 50 -2.75 5.25 -1.36
CA PRO A 50 -3.37 4.08 -1.98
C PRO A 50 -2.42 3.24 -2.83
N MET A 51 -1.62 3.92 -3.67
CA MET A 51 -0.68 3.27 -4.58
C MET A 51 0.45 2.51 -3.87
N ILE A 52 0.86 2.96 -2.68
CA ILE A 52 1.88 2.31 -1.86
C ILE A 52 1.22 1.20 -1.02
N LYS A 53 0.09 1.49 -0.37
CA LYS A 53 -0.65 0.57 0.49
C LYS A 53 -1.15 -0.67 -0.28
N TYR A 54 -1.67 -0.50 -1.49
CA TYR A 54 -2.32 -1.59 -2.26
C TYR A 54 -1.36 -2.45 -3.08
N ARG A 55 -0.07 -2.09 -3.09
CA ARG A 55 0.98 -2.87 -3.77
C ARG A 55 1.84 -3.68 -2.81
N SER A 56 1.49 -3.79 -1.53
CA SER A 56 2.32 -4.52 -0.55
C SER A 56 3.77 -4.07 -0.57
N TRP A 57 3.97 -2.76 -0.45
CA TRP A 57 5.25 -2.09 -0.68
C TRP A 57 6.41 -2.67 0.14
N THR A 58 6.15 -3.20 1.34
CA THR A 58 7.20 -3.81 2.18
C THR A 58 7.84 -5.02 1.50
N ILE A 59 7.03 -5.95 1.01
CA ILE A 59 7.48 -7.16 0.29
C ILE A 59 8.06 -6.78 -1.08
N ASN A 60 7.49 -5.77 -1.75
CA ASN A 60 8.01 -5.28 -3.02
C ASN A 60 9.40 -4.64 -2.88
N ILE A 61 9.66 -3.88 -1.82
CA ILE A 61 11.00 -3.34 -1.54
C ILE A 61 11.98 -4.48 -1.27
N VAL A 62 11.59 -5.52 -0.54
CA VAL A 62 12.44 -6.70 -0.30
C VAL A 62 12.83 -7.38 -1.61
N ALA A 63 11.86 -7.56 -2.53
CA ALA A 63 12.13 -8.08 -3.87
C ALA A 63 13.11 -7.16 -4.64
N CYS A 64 12.89 -5.85 -4.61
CA CYS A 64 13.74 -4.88 -5.32
C CYS A 64 15.16 -4.80 -4.74
N ILE A 65 15.32 -4.84 -3.41
CA ILE A 65 16.64 -4.91 -2.75
C ILE A 65 17.35 -6.18 -3.19
N SER A 66 16.66 -7.32 -3.13
CA SER A 66 17.27 -8.62 -3.37
C SER A 66 17.76 -8.76 -4.80
N ILE A 67 16.95 -8.38 -5.79
CA ILE A 67 17.37 -8.42 -7.20
C ILE A 67 18.46 -7.38 -7.51
N THR A 68 18.44 -6.20 -6.86
CA THR A 68 19.52 -5.21 -7.00
C THR A 68 20.83 -5.79 -6.47
N MET A 69 20.79 -6.46 -5.32
CA MET A 69 21.96 -7.14 -4.76
C MET A 69 22.46 -8.28 -5.65
N CYS A 70 21.58 -9.07 -6.30
CA CYS A 70 22.00 -10.04 -7.31
C CYS A 70 22.82 -9.37 -8.43
N VAL A 71 22.34 -8.27 -9.00
CA VAL A 71 23.03 -7.57 -10.11
C VAL A 71 24.36 -6.95 -9.65
N VAL A 72 24.43 -6.47 -8.41
CA VAL A 72 25.68 -5.97 -7.82
C VAL A 72 26.68 -7.11 -7.59
N LEU A 73 26.25 -8.25 -7.05
CA LEU A 73 27.10 -9.44 -6.88
C LEU A 73 27.59 -9.97 -8.23
N ASP A 74 26.73 -10.00 -9.24
CA ASP A 74 27.09 -10.37 -10.60
C ASP A 74 28.19 -9.44 -11.16
N THR A 75 28.10 -8.14 -10.87
CA THR A 75 29.16 -7.17 -11.23
C THR A 75 30.50 -7.51 -10.57
N PHE A 76 30.51 -7.84 -9.29
CA PHE A 76 31.75 -8.21 -8.60
C PHE A 76 32.40 -9.48 -9.17
N ARG A 77 31.59 -10.42 -9.68
CA ARG A 77 32.06 -11.64 -10.34
C ARG A 77 32.75 -11.33 -11.67
N HIS A 78 32.14 -10.45 -12.48
CA HIS A 78 32.66 -10.11 -13.81
C HIS A 78 33.95 -9.28 -13.78
N VAL A 79 34.15 -8.48 -12.73
CA VAL A 79 35.35 -7.63 -12.58
C VAL A 79 36.47 -8.36 -11.80
N ALA A 80 36.31 -9.67 -11.55
CA ALA A 80 37.28 -10.53 -10.87
C ALA A 80 37.70 -10.05 -9.46
N TYR A 81 36.80 -9.38 -8.73
CA TYR A 81 37.04 -8.97 -7.34
C TYR A 81 36.97 -10.13 -6.33
N ILE A 82 36.48 -11.31 -6.76
CA ILE A 82 36.19 -12.45 -5.89
C ILE A 82 37.26 -13.53 -6.07
N SER A 83 37.79 -14.04 -4.96
CA SER A 83 38.74 -15.16 -4.96
C SER A 83 38.06 -16.48 -5.36
N TYR A 84 38.83 -17.41 -5.91
CA TYR A 84 38.33 -18.73 -6.33
C TYR A 84 37.57 -19.46 -5.21
N GLU A 85 38.10 -19.40 -3.99
CA GLU A 85 37.49 -20.03 -2.80
C GLU A 85 36.18 -19.37 -2.35
N ALA A 86 36.00 -18.07 -2.62
CA ALA A 86 34.80 -17.32 -2.25
C ALA A 86 33.66 -17.47 -3.27
N PHE A 87 33.96 -17.92 -4.49
CA PHE A 87 33.00 -18.03 -5.59
C PHE A 87 31.73 -18.83 -5.28
N PRO A 88 31.79 -20.08 -4.76
CA PRO A 88 30.58 -20.87 -4.48
C PRO A 88 29.72 -20.23 -3.39
N TYR A 89 30.32 -19.50 -2.44
CA TYR A 89 29.57 -18.80 -1.40
C TYR A 89 28.87 -17.55 -1.95
N VAL A 90 29.48 -16.82 -2.88
CA VAL A 90 28.82 -15.71 -3.57
C VAL A 90 27.64 -16.22 -4.42
N GLN A 91 27.83 -17.33 -5.14
CA GLN A 91 26.76 -17.98 -5.90
C GLN A 91 25.63 -18.46 -4.99
N LEU A 92 25.93 -18.99 -3.81
CA LEU A 92 24.92 -19.35 -2.81
C LEU A 92 24.12 -18.11 -2.37
N VAL A 93 24.79 -17.00 -2.03
CA VAL A 93 24.10 -15.76 -1.66
C VAL A 93 23.20 -15.27 -2.79
N GLU A 94 23.67 -15.29 -4.02
CA GLU A 94 22.89 -14.93 -5.21
C GLU A 94 21.65 -15.83 -5.37
N ASN A 95 21.82 -17.14 -5.21
CA ASN A 95 20.72 -18.11 -5.24
C ASN A 95 19.68 -17.80 -4.14
N LEU A 96 20.11 -17.50 -2.91
CA LEU A 96 19.19 -17.12 -1.82
C LEU A 96 18.40 -15.84 -2.17
N LEU A 97 19.06 -14.85 -2.76
CA LEU A 97 18.42 -13.60 -3.17
C LEU A 97 17.41 -13.78 -4.32
N TYR A 98 17.68 -14.68 -5.28
CA TYR A 98 16.71 -15.04 -6.32
C TYR A 98 15.46 -15.69 -5.74
N ILE A 99 15.62 -16.55 -4.74
CA ILE A 99 14.50 -17.21 -4.06
C ILE A 99 13.66 -16.20 -3.30
N ILE A 100 14.32 -15.34 -2.52
CA ILE A 100 13.67 -14.24 -1.82
C ILE A 100 12.81 -13.42 -2.80
N THR A 101 13.34 -13.11 -3.99
CA THR A 101 12.64 -12.35 -5.02
C THR A 101 11.46 -13.10 -5.61
N ALA A 102 11.62 -14.36 -6.02
CA ALA A 102 10.57 -15.15 -6.65
C ALA A 102 9.40 -15.44 -5.69
N CYS A 103 9.68 -15.69 -4.42
CA CYS A 103 8.66 -15.95 -3.41
C CYS A 103 7.81 -14.72 -3.06
N CYS A 104 8.20 -13.50 -3.45
CA CYS A 104 7.45 -12.28 -3.17
C CYS A 104 6.17 -12.12 -4.01
N PHE A 105 6.14 -12.65 -5.24
CA PHE A 105 5.09 -12.36 -6.21
C PHE A 105 3.69 -12.84 -5.78
N LEU A 106 3.56 -14.12 -5.43
CA LEU A 106 2.29 -14.69 -5.02
C LEU A 106 1.68 -14.00 -3.78
N PRO A 107 2.42 -13.74 -2.68
CA PRO A 107 1.91 -12.94 -1.55
C PRO A 107 1.45 -11.54 -1.93
N ILE A 108 2.17 -10.84 -2.82
CA ILE A 108 1.77 -9.51 -3.32
C ILE A 108 0.41 -9.60 -4.00
N TYR A 109 0.22 -10.58 -4.89
CA TYR A 109 -1.03 -10.75 -5.64
C TYR A 109 -2.19 -11.22 -4.76
N LEU A 110 -1.95 -12.16 -3.84
CA LEU A 110 -2.95 -12.63 -2.89
C LEU A 110 -3.48 -11.48 -2.04
N ARG A 111 -2.58 -10.67 -1.48
CA ARG A 111 -3.00 -9.51 -0.70
C ARG A 111 -3.81 -8.53 -1.53
N HIS A 112 -3.38 -8.24 -2.76
CA HIS A 112 -4.13 -7.34 -3.63
C HIS A 112 -5.53 -7.89 -3.92
N TYR A 113 -5.66 -9.19 -4.19
CA TYR A 113 -6.95 -9.86 -4.34
C TYR A 113 -7.86 -9.69 -3.11
N PHE A 114 -7.33 -9.94 -1.90
CA PHE A 114 -8.11 -9.80 -0.67
C PHE A 114 -8.47 -8.35 -0.35
N LEU A 115 -7.61 -7.40 -0.71
CA LEU A 115 -7.96 -5.98 -0.68
C LEU A 115 -9.20 -5.75 -1.55
N LEU A 116 -9.20 -6.17 -2.83
CA LEU A 116 -10.36 -5.99 -3.71
C LEU A 116 -11.66 -6.65 -3.21
N ARG A 117 -11.55 -7.75 -2.46
CA ARG A 117 -12.70 -8.47 -1.88
C ARG A 117 -13.28 -7.81 -0.63
N LEU A 118 -12.49 -7.04 0.12
CA LEU A 118 -12.89 -6.45 1.39
C LEU A 118 -14.15 -5.57 1.27
N PRO A 119 -14.25 -4.62 0.31
CA PRO A 119 -15.40 -3.73 0.22
C PRO A 119 -16.66 -4.45 -0.23
N ILE A 120 -16.53 -5.49 -1.07
CA ILE A 120 -17.66 -6.31 -1.51
C ILE A 120 -18.29 -7.03 -0.30
N LEU A 121 -17.45 -7.57 0.61
CA LEU A 121 -17.92 -8.20 1.84
C LEU A 121 -18.56 -7.18 2.80
N GLN A 122 -17.98 -5.99 2.92
CA GLN A 122 -18.54 -4.90 3.73
C GLN A 122 -19.90 -4.43 3.17
N GLN A 123 -20.05 -4.30 1.85
CA GLN A 123 -21.33 -3.99 1.21
C GLN A 123 -22.38 -5.10 1.40
N ASN A 124 -21.97 -6.37 1.40
CA ASN A 124 -22.90 -7.47 1.63
C ASN A 124 -23.43 -7.52 3.07
N LEU A 125 -22.61 -7.08 4.04
CA LEU A 125 -23.02 -6.91 5.44
C LEU A 125 -23.99 -5.73 5.63
N LEU A 126 -23.95 -4.75 4.74
CA LEU A 126 -24.87 -3.61 4.70
C LEU A 126 -26.25 -3.94 4.12
N SER A 127 -26.38 -5.05 3.40
CA SER A 127 -27.67 -5.39 2.80
C SER A 127 -28.69 -5.74 3.89
N HIS A 128 -29.85 -5.08 3.82
CA HIS A 128 -30.97 -5.25 4.77
C HIS A 128 -31.41 -6.72 4.91
N LYS A 129 -31.30 -7.52 3.85
CA LYS A 129 -31.62 -8.96 3.89
C LYS A 129 -30.63 -9.77 4.74
N THR A 130 -29.41 -9.28 4.86
CA THR A 130 -28.31 -9.95 5.56
C THR A 130 -28.22 -9.52 7.01
N MET A 131 -28.55 -8.27 7.32
CA MET A 131 -28.64 -7.78 8.71
C MET A 131 -29.76 -8.47 9.51
N LEU A 132 -30.84 -8.89 8.85
CA LEU A 132 -31.97 -9.56 9.50
C LEU A 132 -31.76 -11.07 9.73
N ASP A 133 -30.74 -11.67 9.12
CA ASP A 133 -30.41 -13.09 9.29
C ASP A 133 -29.15 -13.24 10.14
N PRO A 134 -29.28 -13.60 11.43
CA PRO A 134 -28.15 -13.64 12.37
C PRO A 134 -27.11 -14.71 12.01
N ILE A 135 -27.52 -15.80 11.35
CA ILE A 135 -26.61 -16.88 10.94
C ILE A 135 -25.75 -16.38 9.79
N LYS A 136 -26.40 -15.82 8.77
CA LYS A 136 -25.73 -15.27 7.58
C LYS A 136 -24.83 -14.08 7.91
N TYR A 137 -25.27 -13.21 8.83
CA TYR A 137 -24.46 -12.12 9.34
C TYR A 137 -23.19 -12.63 10.05
N ARG A 138 -23.31 -13.65 10.90
CA ARG A 138 -22.16 -14.24 11.61
C ARG A 138 -21.15 -14.88 10.66
N GLU A 139 -21.61 -15.55 9.62
CA GLU A 139 -20.72 -16.14 8.59
C GLU A 139 -19.98 -15.06 7.79
N LEU A 140 -20.68 -14.02 7.35
CA LEU A 140 -20.08 -12.90 6.63
C LEU A 140 -19.13 -12.09 7.50
N SER A 141 -19.43 -11.91 8.78
CA SER A 141 -18.53 -11.27 9.74
C SER A 141 -17.24 -12.09 9.92
N LYS A 142 -17.34 -13.42 10.09
CA LYS A 142 -16.17 -14.31 10.13
C LYS A 142 -15.35 -14.24 8.83
N ALA A 143 -16.02 -14.21 7.69
CA ALA A 143 -15.34 -14.06 6.39
C ALA A 143 -14.62 -12.71 6.29
N LEU A 144 -15.25 -11.62 6.76
CA LEU A 144 -14.66 -10.29 6.76
C LEU A 144 -13.42 -10.21 7.65
N VAL A 145 -13.45 -10.80 8.86
CA VAL A 145 -12.26 -10.88 9.75
C VAL A 145 -11.10 -11.58 9.04
N LYS A 146 -11.36 -12.73 8.42
CA LYS A 146 -10.34 -13.46 7.65
C LYS A 146 -9.81 -12.62 6.50
N THR A 147 -10.69 -12.02 5.69
CA THR A 147 -10.27 -11.18 4.56
C THR A 147 -9.51 -9.93 5.01
N LYS A 148 -9.82 -9.34 6.17
CA LYS A 148 -9.07 -8.23 6.75
C LYS A 148 -7.65 -8.66 7.14
N PHE A 149 -7.51 -9.82 7.78
CA PHE A 149 -6.18 -10.37 8.07
C PHE A 149 -5.39 -10.63 6.78
N LEU A 150 -5.99 -11.27 5.79
CA LEU A 150 -5.34 -11.65 4.53
C LEU A 150 -5.01 -10.44 3.62
N SER A 151 -5.73 -9.32 3.78
CA SER A 151 -5.44 -8.06 3.09
C SER A 151 -4.42 -7.17 3.84
N SER A 152 -4.04 -7.54 5.06
CA SER A 152 -3.05 -6.82 5.87
C SER A 152 -1.60 -7.12 5.45
N GLU A 153 -0.67 -6.23 5.79
CA GLU A 153 0.78 -6.48 5.65
C GLU A 153 1.20 -7.77 6.36
N LYS A 154 0.68 -8.01 7.58
CA LYS A 154 1.01 -9.21 8.38
C LYS A 154 0.60 -10.49 7.66
N GLY A 155 -0.59 -10.51 7.05
CA GLY A 155 -1.06 -11.65 6.27
C GLY A 155 -0.18 -11.93 5.05
N ALA A 156 0.23 -10.88 4.33
CA ALA A 156 1.14 -11.03 3.20
C ALA A 156 2.51 -11.59 3.62
N TRP A 157 3.08 -11.12 4.73
CA TRP A 157 4.32 -11.64 5.28
C TRP A 157 4.21 -13.09 5.75
N MET A 158 3.07 -13.51 6.30
CA MET A 158 2.83 -14.91 6.65
C MET A 158 2.89 -15.80 5.40
N PHE A 159 2.18 -15.46 4.33
CA PHE A 159 2.24 -16.24 3.07
C PHE A 159 3.64 -16.25 2.46
N TYR A 160 4.34 -15.12 2.53
CA TYR A 160 5.73 -15.04 2.09
C TYR A 160 6.62 -16.02 2.86
N LEU A 161 6.52 -16.06 4.19
CA LEU A 161 7.31 -16.97 5.03
C LEU A 161 7.00 -18.45 4.74
N VAL A 162 5.72 -18.79 4.61
CA VAL A 162 5.28 -20.15 4.25
C VAL A 162 5.85 -20.59 2.90
N ASN A 163 6.03 -19.66 1.96
CA ASN A 163 6.60 -19.96 0.65
C ASN A 163 8.14 -20.00 0.64
N VAL A 164 8.79 -19.02 1.27
CA VAL A 164 10.25 -18.85 1.17
C VAL A 164 11.02 -19.85 2.03
N VAL A 165 10.52 -20.19 3.24
CA VAL A 165 11.26 -21.04 4.19
C VAL A 165 11.53 -22.45 3.63
N PRO A 166 10.55 -23.17 3.06
CA PRO A 166 10.80 -24.47 2.45
C PRO A 166 11.78 -24.38 1.27
N CYS A 167 11.65 -23.33 0.45
CA CYS A 167 12.56 -23.09 -0.68
C CYS A 167 14.00 -22.89 -0.23
N LEU A 168 14.23 -22.08 0.80
CA LEU A 168 15.58 -21.85 1.35
C LEU A 168 16.16 -23.13 1.96
N ALA A 169 15.37 -23.90 2.70
CA ALA A 169 15.80 -25.17 3.27
C ALA A 169 16.27 -26.16 2.19
N MET A 170 15.52 -26.27 1.09
CA MET A 170 15.90 -27.10 -0.05
C MET A 170 17.16 -26.59 -0.75
N THR A 171 17.36 -25.27 -0.85
CA THR A 171 18.60 -24.69 -1.40
C THR A 171 19.82 -25.08 -0.59
N PHE A 172 19.75 -25.00 0.73
CA PHE A 172 20.86 -25.45 1.59
C PHE A 172 21.12 -26.94 1.41
N TYR A 173 20.07 -27.77 1.35
CA TYR A 173 20.22 -29.19 1.06
C TYR A 173 20.94 -29.44 -0.28
N PHE A 174 20.46 -28.84 -1.38
CA PHE A 174 21.09 -29.00 -2.70
C PHE A 174 22.50 -28.42 -2.77
N PHE A 175 22.79 -27.36 -2.03
CA PHE A 175 24.14 -26.80 -1.91
C PHE A 175 25.11 -27.81 -1.28
N THR A 176 24.71 -28.50 -0.22
CA THR A 176 25.58 -29.46 0.48
C THR A 176 25.96 -30.68 -0.36
N ILE A 177 25.13 -31.07 -1.32
CA ILE A 177 25.36 -32.23 -2.19
C ILE A 177 25.92 -31.86 -3.57
N SER A 178 26.04 -30.57 -3.88
CA SER A 178 26.56 -30.11 -5.18
C SER A 178 28.08 -30.03 -5.17
N ASP A 179 28.68 -30.43 -6.30
CA ASP A 179 30.13 -30.29 -6.51
C ASP A 179 30.48 -28.81 -6.77
N LYS A 180 31.31 -28.25 -5.89
CA LYS A 180 31.73 -26.84 -5.94
C LYS A 180 32.62 -26.54 -7.14
N ASP A 181 33.42 -27.50 -7.60
CA ASP A 181 34.33 -27.30 -8.72
C ASP A 181 33.52 -27.21 -10.03
N MET A 182 32.45 -28.01 -10.14
CA MET A 182 31.48 -27.94 -11.25
C MET A 182 30.71 -26.62 -11.25
N GLU A 183 30.35 -26.09 -10.08
CA GLU A 183 29.67 -24.80 -9.93
C GLU A 183 30.57 -23.63 -10.38
N ILE A 184 31.86 -23.68 -10.04
CA ILE A 184 32.84 -22.66 -10.47
C ILE A 184 33.01 -22.65 -11.99
N LEU A 185 32.95 -23.82 -12.63
CA LEU A 185 32.98 -23.97 -14.08
C LEU A 185 31.64 -23.66 -14.76
N ASN A 186 30.64 -23.21 -13.99
CA ASN A 186 29.29 -22.91 -14.46
C ASN A 186 28.65 -24.08 -15.22
N MET A 187 28.99 -25.31 -14.82
CA MET A 187 28.38 -26.54 -15.32
C MET A 187 27.09 -26.86 -14.55
N PRO A 188 26.15 -27.62 -15.16
CA PRO A 188 24.90 -27.97 -14.49
C PRO A 188 25.16 -28.81 -13.24
N THR A 189 24.72 -28.30 -12.08
CA THR A 189 24.77 -28.97 -10.78
C THR A 189 23.35 -29.22 -10.25
N PRO A 190 23.18 -30.11 -9.24
CA PRO A 190 21.89 -30.30 -8.59
C PRO A 190 21.27 -28.98 -8.09
N ILE A 191 22.08 -28.09 -7.51
CA ILE A 191 21.62 -26.76 -7.08
C ILE A 191 21.20 -25.88 -8.26
N SER A 192 21.98 -25.79 -9.35
CA SER A 192 21.61 -24.92 -10.48
C SER A 192 20.31 -25.38 -11.14
N LEU A 193 20.09 -26.70 -11.23
CA LEU A 193 18.88 -27.29 -11.78
C LEU A 193 17.67 -27.05 -10.86
N TYR A 194 17.84 -27.24 -9.55
CA TYR A 194 16.81 -26.93 -8.56
C TYR A 194 16.39 -25.46 -8.64
N ILE A 195 17.36 -24.52 -8.63
CA ILE A 195 17.09 -23.09 -8.68
C ILE A 195 16.33 -22.74 -9.97
N GLY A 196 16.79 -23.20 -11.13
CA GLY A 196 16.13 -22.91 -12.41
C GLY A 196 14.66 -23.39 -12.45
N ILE A 197 14.42 -24.63 -12.03
CA ILE A 197 13.07 -25.22 -12.02
C ILE A 197 12.18 -24.54 -10.97
N MET A 198 12.69 -24.33 -9.76
CA MET A 198 11.90 -23.76 -8.67
C MET A 198 11.47 -22.32 -8.99
N LEU A 199 12.39 -21.48 -9.49
CA LEU A 199 12.06 -20.11 -9.91
C LEU A 199 10.99 -20.12 -11.00
N PHE A 200 11.08 -21.04 -11.97
CA PHE A 200 10.06 -21.17 -13.01
C PHE A 200 8.69 -21.55 -12.44
N ILE A 201 8.62 -22.57 -11.59
CA ILE A 201 7.36 -22.99 -10.97
C ILE A 201 6.74 -21.85 -10.17
N GLN A 202 7.52 -21.15 -9.32
CA GLN A 202 7.03 -20.04 -8.50
C GLN A 202 6.44 -18.90 -9.33
N ILE A 203 7.13 -18.51 -10.41
CA ILE A 203 6.67 -17.42 -11.28
C ILE A 203 5.46 -17.87 -12.12
N VAL A 204 5.43 -19.10 -12.61
CA VAL A 204 4.27 -19.63 -13.36
C VAL A 204 3.03 -19.74 -12.47
N LEU A 205 3.15 -20.20 -11.23
CA LEU A 205 2.04 -20.22 -10.27
C LEU A 205 1.54 -18.81 -9.96
N SER A 206 2.47 -17.86 -9.74
CA SER A 206 2.13 -16.46 -9.53
C SER A 206 1.44 -15.83 -10.74
N ALA A 207 1.92 -16.16 -11.95
CA ALA A 207 1.34 -15.74 -13.22
C ALA A 207 -0.07 -16.32 -13.42
N GLY A 208 -0.25 -17.62 -13.19
CA GLY A 208 -1.56 -18.28 -13.26
C GLY A 208 -2.58 -17.62 -12.32
N PHE A 209 -2.15 -17.26 -11.11
CA PHE A 209 -3.01 -16.57 -10.16
C PHE A 209 -3.43 -15.18 -10.67
N ILE A 210 -2.50 -14.35 -11.15
CA ILE A 210 -2.85 -13.02 -11.67
C ILE A 210 -3.72 -13.08 -12.93
N PHE A 211 -3.50 -14.02 -13.83
CA PHE A 211 -4.37 -14.19 -15.00
C PHE A 211 -5.77 -14.67 -14.63
N TRP A 212 -5.91 -15.39 -13.53
CA TRP A 212 -7.22 -15.84 -13.05
C TRP A 212 -8.06 -14.69 -12.49
N TYR A 213 -7.54 -13.89 -11.55
CA TYR A 213 -8.36 -12.83 -10.91
C TYR A 213 -8.23 -11.45 -11.56
N GLY A 214 -7.13 -11.18 -12.26
CA GLY A 214 -6.81 -9.87 -12.82
C GLY A 214 -7.86 -9.33 -13.81
N PRO A 215 -8.44 -10.15 -14.72
CA PRO A 215 -9.52 -9.71 -15.61
C PRO A 215 -10.80 -9.26 -14.87
N TRP A 216 -10.99 -9.71 -13.63
CA TRP A 216 -12.14 -9.37 -12.80
C TRP A 216 -11.86 -8.22 -11.83
N SER A 217 -10.67 -7.62 -11.89
CA SER A 217 -10.33 -6.44 -11.09
C SER A 217 -11.18 -5.23 -11.52
N PRO A 218 -11.65 -4.39 -10.58
CA PRO A 218 -12.33 -3.14 -10.88
C PRO A 218 -11.50 -2.24 -11.81
N LYS A 219 -12.18 -1.52 -12.72
CA LYS A 219 -11.55 -0.61 -13.71
C LYS A 219 -10.69 0.49 -13.05
N ASP A 220 -11.01 0.90 -11.83
CA ASP A 220 -10.30 1.95 -11.10
C ASP A 220 -8.90 1.50 -10.65
N ASN A 221 -8.64 0.18 -10.56
CA ASN A 221 -7.33 -0.40 -10.23
C ASN A 221 -6.54 -0.85 -11.47
N PHE A 222 -7.00 -0.48 -12.67
CA PHE A 222 -6.41 -0.92 -13.93
C PHE A 222 -4.92 -0.56 -14.05
N GLN A 223 -4.51 0.60 -13.52
CA GLN A 223 -3.09 0.99 -13.51
C GLN A 223 -2.22 0.06 -12.65
N ILE A 224 -2.71 -0.38 -11.50
CA ILE A 224 -1.99 -1.33 -10.63
C ILE A 224 -1.94 -2.71 -11.29
N MET A 225 -3.04 -3.17 -11.89
CA MET A 225 -3.09 -4.42 -12.63
C MET A 225 -2.13 -4.44 -13.83
N ILE A 226 -2.11 -3.38 -14.64
CA ILE A 226 -1.16 -3.25 -15.75
C ILE A 226 0.27 -3.41 -15.25
N GLN A 227 0.63 -2.74 -14.15
CA GLN A 227 1.96 -2.86 -13.58
C GLN A 227 2.28 -4.29 -13.18
N PHE A 228 1.35 -4.97 -12.50
CA PHE A 228 1.56 -6.37 -12.16
C PHE A 228 1.72 -7.26 -13.38
N TYR A 229 0.95 -7.06 -14.46
CA TYR A 229 1.15 -7.79 -15.71
C TYR A 229 2.51 -7.54 -16.34
N PHE A 230 2.96 -6.28 -16.41
CA PHE A 230 4.29 -5.94 -16.93
C PHE A 230 5.39 -6.60 -16.10
N ILE A 231 5.34 -6.48 -14.77
CA ILE A 231 6.36 -7.06 -13.90
C ILE A 231 6.35 -8.59 -13.99
N THR A 232 5.16 -9.21 -14.00
CA THR A 232 5.03 -10.68 -14.17
C THR A 232 5.63 -11.12 -15.50
N GLY A 233 5.28 -10.42 -16.59
CA GLY A 233 5.77 -10.74 -17.93
C GLY A 233 7.28 -10.57 -18.05
N THR A 234 7.84 -9.47 -17.54
CA THR A 234 9.29 -9.24 -17.52
C THR A 234 10.02 -10.28 -16.67
N THR A 235 9.44 -10.68 -15.53
CA THR A 235 10.05 -11.69 -14.65
C THR A 235 9.97 -13.09 -15.26
N LEU A 236 8.84 -13.44 -15.89
CA LEU A 236 8.69 -14.70 -16.62
C LEU A 236 9.70 -14.79 -17.77
N ALA A 237 9.88 -13.71 -18.53
CA ALA A 237 10.91 -13.63 -19.56
C ALA A 237 12.31 -13.83 -18.97
N ASN A 238 12.62 -13.20 -17.82
CA ASN A 238 13.91 -13.36 -17.15
C ASN A 238 14.20 -14.82 -16.75
N VAL A 239 13.21 -15.52 -16.18
CA VAL A 239 13.36 -16.94 -15.81
C VAL A 239 13.46 -17.82 -17.06
N LEU A 240 12.67 -17.58 -18.10
CA LEU A 240 12.76 -18.32 -19.37
C LEU A 240 14.15 -18.20 -20.01
N VAL A 241 14.72 -16.99 -20.01
CA VAL A 241 16.09 -16.76 -20.51
C VAL A 241 17.11 -17.50 -19.65
N GLY A 242 16.90 -17.57 -18.32
CA GLY A 242 17.73 -18.37 -17.42
C GLY A 242 17.67 -19.88 -17.70
N LEU A 243 16.49 -20.40 -18.02
CA LEU A 243 16.32 -21.80 -18.43
C LEU A 243 16.99 -22.08 -19.78
N ILE A 244 16.89 -21.16 -20.75
CA ILE A 244 17.58 -21.28 -22.04
C ILE A 244 19.10 -21.33 -21.82
N LYS A 245 19.64 -20.44 -20.96
CA LYS A 245 21.07 -20.46 -20.58
C LYS A 245 21.48 -21.81 -19.99
N LEU A 246 20.64 -22.42 -19.16
CA LEU A 246 20.91 -23.72 -18.53
C LEU A 246 20.85 -24.89 -19.53
N LEU A 247 19.89 -24.86 -20.45
CA LEU A 247 19.64 -25.96 -21.41
C LEU A 247 20.54 -25.92 -22.65
N PHE A 248 21.05 -24.74 -23.01
CA PHE A 248 21.88 -24.53 -24.20
C PHE A 248 23.26 -23.97 -23.80
N PRO A 249 24.24 -24.84 -23.48
CA PRO A 249 25.56 -24.45 -22.99
C PRO A 249 26.48 -23.96 -24.13
N ASN A 250 25.99 -23.00 -24.93
CA ASN A 250 26.80 -22.29 -25.92
C ASN A 250 27.29 -20.97 -25.29
N PRO A 251 28.61 -20.68 -25.29
CA PRO A 251 29.17 -19.51 -24.62
C PRO A 251 28.63 -18.18 -25.17
N SER A 252 28.37 -18.09 -26.48
CA SER A 252 27.80 -16.89 -27.10
C SER A 252 26.34 -16.69 -26.69
N VAL A 253 25.56 -17.77 -26.62
CA VAL A 253 24.16 -17.74 -26.17
C VAL A 253 24.09 -17.39 -24.68
N ALA A 254 24.96 -17.98 -23.85
CA ALA A 254 25.02 -17.70 -22.42
C ALA A 254 25.30 -16.23 -22.12
N LYS A 255 26.20 -15.59 -22.89
CA LYS A 255 26.50 -14.16 -22.78
C LYS A 255 25.31 -13.26 -23.13
N ILE A 256 24.60 -13.57 -24.21
CA ILE A 256 23.39 -12.84 -24.61
C ILE A 256 22.31 -13.00 -23.55
N CYS A 257 22.11 -14.22 -23.06
CA CYS A 257 21.13 -14.52 -22.02
C CYS A 257 21.42 -13.73 -20.75
N LEU A 258 22.67 -13.71 -20.28
CA LEU A 258 23.07 -12.97 -19.08
C LEU A 258 22.75 -11.47 -19.20
N ASN A 259 23.13 -10.83 -20.31
CA ASN A 259 22.82 -9.41 -20.53
C ASN A 259 21.30 -9.16 -20.54
N LEU A 260 20.54 -10.04 -21.18
CA LEU A 260 19.09 -9.93 -21.25
C LEU A 260 18.45 -10.10 -19.86
N GLN A 261 18.93 -11.04 -19.04
CA GLN A 261 18.48 -11.21 -17.65
C GLN A 261 18.69 -9.94 -16.81
N THR A 262 19.87 -9.33 -16.92
CA THR A 262 20.20 -8.07 -16.23
C THR A 262 19.30 -6.92 -16.67
N VAL A 263 19.03 -6.81 -17.98
CA VAL A 263 18.11 -5.78 -18.52
C VAL A 263 16.68 -6.02 -18.03
N CYS A 264 16.19 -7.26 -18.06
CA CYS A 264 14.87 -7.60 -17.54
C CYS A 264 14.74 -7.31 -16.03
N ALA A 265 15.76 -7.66 -15.24
CA ALA A 265 15.82 -7.34 -13.81
C ALA A 265 15.75 -5.83 -13.57
N CYS A 266 16.52 -5.04 -14.34
CA CYS A 266 16.50 -3.58 -14.27
C CYS A 266 15.12 -3.00 -14.58
N LEU A 267 14.50 -3.44 -15.67
CA LEU A 267 13.14 -3.03 -16.05
C LEU A 267 12.12 -3.33 -14.95
N ALA A 268 12.18 -4.52 -14.35
CA ALA A 268 11.27 -4.91 -13.26
C ALA A 268 11.41 -3.99 -12.04
N VAL A 269 12.64 -3.65 -11.63
CA VAL A 269 12.89 -2.71 -10.52
C VAL A 269 12.43 -1.30 -10.86
N CYS A 270 12.75 -0.82 -12.06
CA CYS A 270 12.31 0.49 -12.55
C CYS A 270 10.78 0.62 -12.51
N ILE A 271 10.03 -0.38 -13.01
CA ILE A 271 8.56 -0.36 -12.98
C ILE A 271 8.04 -0.37 -11.53
N ASN A 272 8.69 -1.13 -10.64
CA ASN A 272 8.29 -1.19 -9.23
C ASN A 272 8.50 0.13 -8.49
N ILE A 273 9.51 0.92 -8.84
CA ILE A 273 9.89 2.15 -8.14
C ILE A 273 9.32 3.40 -8.81
N VAL A 274 9.54 3.56 -10.12
CA VAL A 274 9.22 4.79 -10.86
C VAL A 274 7.72 5.05 -10.89
N MET A 275 6.88 4.01 -11.04
CA MET A 275 5.43 4.17 -11.15
C MET A 275 4.79 4.73 -9.86
N PRO A 276 5.07 4.19 -8.65
CA PRO A 276 4.60 4.82 -7.41
C PRO A 276 5.15 6.24 -7.21
N LEU A 277 6.42 6.48 -7.54
CA LEU A 277 7.03 7.81 -7.45
C LEU A 277 6.33 8.84 -8.35
N GLN A 278 6.03 8.48 -9.60
CA GLN A 278 5.29 9.33 -10.52
C GLN A 278 3.91 9.68 -9.97
N PHE A 279 3.22 8.72 -9.34
CA PHE A 279 1.92 8.96 -8.72
C PHE A 279 2.01 9.95 -7.55
N ILE A 280 2.99 9.79 -6.67
CA ILE A 280 3.23 10.70 -5.53
C ILE A 280 3.49 12.12 -6.04
N VAL A 281 4.37 12.27 -7.04
CA VAL A 281 4.74 13.57 -7.62
C VAL A 281 3.55 14.23 -8.33
N ASN A 282 2.82 13.48 -9.16
CA ASN A 282 1.67 14.02 -9.89
C ASN A 282 0.54 14.45 -8.95
N LYS A 283 0.26 13.67 -7.90
CA LYS A 283 -0.75 14.05 -6.88
C LYS A 283 -0.35 15.33 -6.14
N ARG A 284 0.93 15.46 -5.77
CA ARG A 284 1.46 16.68 -5.13
C ARG A 284 1.34 17.88 -6.07
N ASN A 285 1.65 17.71 -7.34
CA ASN A 285 1.51 18.75 -8.36
C ASN A 285 0.05 19.15 -8.62
N HIS A 286 -0.88 18.19 -8.59
CA HIS A 286 -2.32 18.49 -8.67
C HIS A 286 -2.81 19.25 -7.44
N MET A 287 -2.38 18.88 -6.22
CA MET A 287 -2.71 19.64 -5.03
C MET A 287 -2.14 21.06 -5.10
N ILE A 288 -0.87 21.23 -5.47
CA ILE A 288 -0.23 22.56 -5.61
C ILE A 288 -0.96 23.42 -6.66
N LYS A 289 -1.30 22.85 -7.84
CA LYS A 289 -2.08 23.55 -8.86
C LYS A 289 -3.46 23.96 -8.37
N LEU A 290 -4.16 23.09 -7.64
CA LEU A 290 -5.48 23.39 -7.08
C LEU A 290 -5.43 24.48 -5.99
N TYR A 291 -4.39 24.50 -5.15
CA TYR A 291 -4.17 25.58 -4.20
C TYR A 291 -3.96 26.91 -4.92
N HIS A 292 -3.11 26.95 -5.96
CA HIS A 292 -2.90 28.14 -6.78
C HIS A 292 -4.14 28.57 -7.59
N SER A 293 -4.96 27.63 -8.05
CA SER A 293 -6.23 27.96 -8.72
C SER A 293 -7.29 28.48 -7.75
N SER A 294 -7.29 28.03 -6.48
CA SER A 294 -8.22 28.55 -5.47
C SER A 294 -7.87 29.98 -5.04
N ASP A 295 -6.58 30.32 -4.98
CA ASP A 295 -6.13 31.70 -4.72
C ASP A 295 -6.45 32.65 -5.88
N GLN A 296 -6.53 32.15 -7.12
CA GLN A 296 -6.98 32.96 -8.27
C GLN A 296 -8.50 33.10 -8.35
N LEU A 297 -9.27 32.12 -7.85
CA LEU A 297 -10.73 32.18 -7.80
C LEU A 297 -11.26 33.07 -6.67
N SER A 298 -10.48 33.31 -5.60
CA SER A 298 -10.85 34.29 -4.54
C SER A 298 -10.57 35.75 -4.90
N ILE A 299 -9.83 36.03 -5.98
CA ILE A 299 -9.53 37.41 -6.42
C ILE A 299 -10.55 37.92 -7.46
N ARG A 300 -11.33 37.04 -8.11
CA ARG A 300 -12.19 37.43 -9.24
C ARG A 300 -13.67 37.66 -8.90
N SER A 301 -14.05 37.67 -7.62
CA SER A 301 -15.40 38.04 -7.19
C SER A 301 -15.37 39.18 -6.17
N LYS A 302 -14.96 40.38 -6.59
CA LYS A 302 -15.40 41.64 -5.98
C LYS A 302 -15.21 42.83 -6.92
N SER A 303 -16.34 43.49 -7.17
CA SER A 303 -16.56 44.86 -7.65
C SER A 303 -16.04 45.30 -9.02
N SER A 304 -16.99 45.36 -9.96
CA SER A 304 -17.21 46.55 -10.78
C SER A 304 -17.39 47.81 -9.92
N LEU A 305 -16.44 48.76 -9.98
CA LEU A 305 -16.68 50.21 -9.90
C LEU A 305 -15.35 50.96 -10.11
N LEU A 306 -15.40 52.00 -10.94
CA LEU A 306 -14.31 52.89 -11.31
C LEU A 306 -13.61 53.52 -10.08
N LEU A 307 -12.28 53.69 -10.16
CA LEU A 307 -11.57 54.97 -10.07
C LEU A 307 -10.04 54.77 -10.28
N THR A 308 -9.40 55.82 -10.79
CA THR A 308 -8.07 55.97 -11.41
C THR A 308 -6.85 55.88 -10.46
N PRO A 309 -5.61 55.84 -10.98
CA PRO A 309 -4.44 55.26 -10.31
C PRO A 309 -3.58 56.30 -9.57
N SER A 310 -2.93 55.89 -8.47
CA SER A 310 -1.68 56.52 -8.03
C SER A 310 -0.82 55.64 -7.10
N GLU A 311 0.45 55.53 -7.51
CA GLU A 311 1.71 55.42 -6.76
C GLU A 311 1.99 54.38 -5.66
N LYS A 312 2.95 53.51 -6.02
CA LYS A 312 4.13 52.99 -5.27
C LYS A 312 4.16 53.12 -3.75
N ILE A 313 4.55 52.03 -3.06
CA ILE A 313 5.86 51.86 -2.37
C ILE A 313 5.94 50.50 -1.63
N SER A 314 7.02 49.78 -1.94
CA SER A 314 7.85 48.81 -1.19
C SER A 314 7.24 47.71 -0.28
N SER A 315 7.56 46.47 -0.68
CA SER A 315 8.17 45.37 0.11
C SER A 315 8.12 45.42 1.65
N ILE A 316 7.65 44.32 2.28
CA ILE A 316 8.29 43.63 3.42
C ILE A 316 7.67 42.22 3.62
N ASN A 317 8.56 41.22 3.63
CA ASN A 317 8.54 39.89 4.28
C ASN A 317 7.42 38.87 4.03
N SER A 318 7.66 38.01 3.04
CA SER A 318 7.15 36.64 2.95
C SER A 318 8.06 35.65 3.71
N GLN A 319 7.98 35.61 5.05
CA GLN A 319 8.56 34.54 5.86
C GLN A 319 7.87 34.47 7.24
N LYS A 320 6.83 33.64 7.35
CA LYS A 320 6.36 32.93 8.56
C LYS A 320 4.91 32.46 8.41
N ILE A 321 4.68 31.32 7.76
CA ILE A 321 3.54 30.42 8.09
C ILE A 321 4.00 28.98 7.87
N SER A 322 4.86 28.50 8.74
CA SER A 322 5.09 27.08 8.99
C SER A 322 5.83 27.00 10.32
N GLN A 323 5.19 26.36 11.31
CA GLN A 323 5.58 26.20 12.72
C GLN A 323 4.76 27.07 13.69
N CYS A 324 3.65 26.51 14.17
CA CYS A 324 3.24 26.56 15.57
C CYS A 324 1.98 25.71 15.78
N LEU A 325 2.15 24.41 16.04
CA LEU A 325 1.18 23.61 16.79
C LEU A 325 1.99 22.63 17.65
N THR A 326 2.65 23.20 18.65
CA THR A 326 3.22 22.53 19.84
C THR A 326 3.64 23.64 20.78
N ASP A 327 2.73 24.10 21.63
CA ASP A 327 2.96 24.17 23.08
C ASP A 327 1.76 24.80 23.78
N GLY A 328 1.36 24.16 24.88
CA GLY A 328 0.47 24.76 25.85
C GLY A 328 1.25 25.71 26.74
N ARG A 329 0.74 26.92 26.90
CA ARG A 329 0.77 27.69 28.15
C ARG A 329 -0.19 28.88 28.05
N ASP A 330 -0.88 29.09 29.15
CA ASP A 330 -1.79 30.19 29.42
C ASP A 330 -1.19 31.56 29.11
N LEU A 331 -1.98 32.43 28.49
CA LEU A 331 -1.85 33.87 28.64
C LEU A 331 -3.23 34.53 28.57
N THR A 332 -3.46 35.33 29.60
CA THR A 332 -4.68 35.96 30.07
C THR A 332 -5.29 37.01 29.14
N LEU A 333 -6.62 36.95 29.10
CA LEU A 333 -7.63 38.00 28.90
C LEU A 333 -7.13 39.45 28.71
N VAL A 334 -7.36 40.00 27.51
CA VAL A 334 -7.77 41.41 27.35
C VAL A 334 -8.96 41.45 26.41
N ASN A 335 -10.08 41.91 26.97
CA ASN A 335 -11.40 41.98 26.38
C ASN A 335 -11.61 43.37 25.77
N ILE A 336 -11.69 43.49 24.44
CA ILE A 336 -12.29 44.66 23.77
C ILE A 336 -13.12 44.18 22.58
N GLY A 337 -14.41 43.96 22.83
CA GLY A 337 -15.52 44.60 22.11
C GLY A 337 -15.73 44.34 20.61
N LYS A 338 -16.90 43.76 20.34
CA LYS A 338 -17.71 43.75 19.08
C LYS A 338 -17.43 42.64 18.07
N SER A 339 -18.12 41.53 18.34
CA SER A 339 -18.73 40.57 17.41
C SER A 339 -18.61 40.92 15.91
N THR A 340 -17.70 40.24 15.24
CA THR A 340 -17.83 39.91 13.82
C THR A 340 -17.96 38.39 13.74
N PRO A 341 -19.04 37.82 13.17
CA PRO A 341 -19.15 36.39 13.03
C PRO A 341 -18.07 35.94 12.04
N THR A 342 -17.10 35.19 12.53
CA THR A 342 -16.21 34.39 11.69
C THR A 342 -17.08 33.51 10.79
N PRO A 343 -16.88 33.50 9.47
CA PRO A 343 -17.66 32.65 8.59
C PRO A 343 -17.21 31.20 8.83
N HIS A 344 -17.94 30.50 9.69
CA HIS A 344 -17.96 29.04 9.69
C HIS A 344 -18.43 28.61 8.30
N ILE A 345 -17.49 28.17 7.46
CA ILE A 345 -17.82 27.56 6.17
C ILE A 345 -18.72 26.35 6.49
N HIS A 346 -19.98 26.46 6.04
CA HIS A 346 -21.03 25.45 6.16
C HIS A 346 -20.62 24.14 5.44
N PHE A 347 -19.83 23.29 6.10
CA PHE A 347 -19.48 21.95 5.60
C PHE A 347 -20.45 20.87 6.10
N LYS A 348 -21.08 21.06 7.28
CA LYS A 348 -22.07 20.14 7.89
C LYS A 348 -23.31 19.89 7.01
N SER A 349 -23.65 20.82 6.10
CA SER A 349 -24.87 20.72 5.29
C SER A 349 -24.76 19.85 4.05
N ASN A 350 -23.54 19.47 3.60
CA ASN A 350 -23.38 18.71 2.37
C ASN A 350 -23.41 17.19 2.57
N LEU A 351 -22.85 16.66 3.67
CA LEU A 351 -22.92 15.21 3.91
C LEU A 351 -24.36 14.79 4.23
N GLN A 352 -25.06 15.55 5.07
CA GLN A 352 -26.46 15.27 5.41
C GLN A 352 -27.39 15.24 4.18
N LYS A 353 -27.13 16.09 3.17
CA LYS A 353 -27.86 16.06 1.89
C LYS A 353 -27.57 14.79 1.09
N ILE A 354 -26.32 14.32 1.07
CA ILE A 354 -25.92 13.06 0.42
C ILE A 354 -26.54 11.85 1.13
N LEU A 355 -26.57 11.87 2.47
CA LEU A 355 -27.20 10.81 3.26
C LEU A 355 -28.72 10.77 3.13
N ALA A 356 -29.34 11.90 2.74
CA ALA A 356 -30.78 12.00 2.59
C ALA A 356 -31.30 11.51 1.22
N ASP A 357 -30.47 11.59 0.16
CA ASP A 357 -30.83 11.12 -1.18
C ASP A 357 -30.37 9.66 -1.38
N PRO A 358 -31.29 8.70 -1.57
CA PRO A 358 -30.95 7.28 -1.73
C PRO A 358 -30.02 6.98 -2.92
N ALA A 359 -30.15 7.71 -4.03
CA ALA A 359 -29.34 7.50 -5.22
C ALA A 359 -27.91 8.02 -5.00
N VAL A 360 -27.79 9.22 -4.45
CA VAL A 360 -26.49 9.83 -4.14
C VAL A 360 -25.81 9.11 -2.98
N TYR A 361 -26.55 8.64 -1.98
CA TYR A 361 -26.07 7.78 -0.90
C TYR A 361 -25.48 6.47 -1.45
N THR A 362 -26.18 5.78 -2.36
CA THR A 362 -25.68 4.54 -2.97
C THR A 362 -24.40 4.78 -3.77
N ALA A 363 -24.35 5.87 -4.53
CA ALA A 363 -23.14 6.29 -5.24
C ALA A 363 -22.00 6.65 -4.27
N PHE A 364 -22.31 7.27 -3.13
CA PHE A 364 -21.34 7.62 -2.11
C PHE A 364 -20.81 6.39 -1.36
N CYS A 365 -21.66 5.42 -1.02
CA CYS A 365 -21.26 4.11 -0.51
C CYS A 365 -20.35 3.38 -1.49
N THR A 366 -20.68 3.43 -2.79
CA THR A 366 -19.85 2.86 -3.85
C THR A 366 -18.50 3.59 -3.91
N PHE A 367 -18.49 4.91 -3.80
CA PHE A 367 -17.27 5.72 -3.77
C PHE A 367 -16.40 5.41 -2.54
N LEU A 368 -16.97 5.40 -1.34
CA LEU A 368 -16.24 5.08 -0.10
C LEU A 368 -15.76 3.63 -0.06
N SER A 369 -16.51 2.69 -0.64
CA SER A 369 -16.05 1.31 -0.81
C SER A 369 -14.82 1.22 -1.73
N ARG A 370 -14.73 2.10 -2.74
CA ARG A 370 -13.58 2.19 -3.64
C ARG A 370 -12.37 2.86 -2.97
N GLU A 371 -12.62 3.80 -2.07
CA GLU A 371 -11.58 4.43 -1.24
C GLU A 371 -11.25 3.61 0.03
N PHE A 372 -11.89 2.46 0.25
CA PHE A 372 -11.75 1.61 1.44
C PHE A 372 -11.93 2.37 2.75
N SER A 373 -12.92 3.27 2.77
CA SER A 373 -13.28 4.11 3.92
C SER A 373 -14.76 3.98 4.31
N LEU A 374 -15.40 2.89 3.89
CA LEU A 374 -16.82 2.63 4.13
C LEU A 374 -17.12 2.45 5.62
N GLU A 375 -16.15 1.97 6.41
CA GLU A 375 -16.25 1.83 7.85
C GLU A 375 -16.61 3.13 8.58
N SER A 376 -16.18 4.27 8.03
CA SER A 376 -16.50 5.60 8.57
C SER A 376 -18.00 5.90 8.46
N LEU A 377 -18.63 5.51 7.35
CA LEU A 377 -20.06 5.67 7.13
C LEU A 377 -20.87 4.70 8.00
N LEU A 378 -20.41 3.45 8.06
CA LEU A 378 -20.99 2.40 8.91
C LEU A 378 -21.03 2.81 10.38
N PHE A 379 -19.96 3.44 10.85
CA PHE A 379 -19.89 3.92 12.22
C PHE A 379 -20.90 5.02 12.50
N ILE A 380 -21.06 6.01 11.61
CA ILE A 380 -22.07 7.07 11.75
C ILE A 380 -23.49 6.46 11.83
N GLU A 381 -23.77 5.47 11.00
CA GLU A 381 -25.07 4.77 11.00
C GLU A 381 -25.28 3.93 12.28
N ALA A 382 -24.24 3.22 12.73
CA ALA A 382 -24.28 2.48 13.99
C ALA A 382 -24.54 3.40 15.19
N VAL A 383 -23.89 4.57 15.24
CA VAL A 383 -24.12 5.58 16.29
C VAL A 383 -25.55 6.12 16.22
N LYS A 384 -26.10 6.36 15.02
CA LYS A 384 -27.49 6.80 14.86
C LYS A 384 -28.48 5.74 15.38
N ASN A 385 -28.24 4.46 15.07
CA ASN A 385 -29.08 3.36 15.55
C ASN A 385 -28.99 3.19 17.07
N PHE A 386 -27.79 3.30 17.64
CA PHE A 386 -27.58 3.29 19.09
C PHE A 386 -28.39 4.39 19.79
N LYS A 387 -28.37 5.62 19.27
CA LYS A 387 -29.16 6.74 19.81
C LYS A 387 -30.65 6.44 19.86
N ILE A 388 -31.19 5.82 18.82
CA ILE A 388 -32.61 5.46 18.75
C ILE A 388 -32.91 4.40 19.80
N GLN A 389 -32.13 3.32 19.84
CA GLN A 389 -32.34 2.18 20.74
C GLN A 389 -32.23 2.55 22.22
N VAL A 390 -31.26 3.39 22.59
CA VAL A 390 -31.08 3.86 23.98
C VAL A 390 -32.17 4.84 24.39
N LYS A 391 -32.65 5.68 23.47
CA LYS A 391 -33.75 6.61 23.74
C LYS A 391 -35.08 5.87 23.98
N ASP A 392 -35.30 4.79 23.25
CA ASP A 392 -36.51 3.96 23.37
C ASP A 392 -36.46 3.03 24.60
N THR A 393 -35.26 2.64 25.04
CA THR A 393 -35.04 1.65 26.10
C THR A 393 -34.01 2.19 27.09
N LEU A 394 -34.44 3.07 28.00
CA LEU A 394 -33.61 3.64 29.08
C LEU A 394 -33.24 2.56 30.14
N ASN A 395 -32.41 1.60 29.76
CA ASN A 395 -31.91 0.52 30.62
C ASN A 395 -30.38 0.40 30.49
N ILE A 396 -29.67 0.35 31.64
CA ILE A 396 -28.20 0.30 31.74
C ILE A 396 -27.65 -0.95 31.04
N GLU A 397 -28.28 -2.11 31.20
CA GLU A 397 -27.82 -3.37 30.59
C GLU A 397 -27.86 -3.31 29.06
N MET A 398 -28.89 -2.64 28.50
CA MET A 398 -29.03 -2.46 27.05
C MET A 398 -28.03 -1.43 26.53
N VAL A 399 -27.77 -0.35 27.29
CA VAL A 399 -26.72 0.63 26.98
C VAL A 399 -25.35 -0.07 26.92
N GLU A 400 -25.03 -0.92 27.90
CA GLU A 400 -23.80 -1.69 27.93
C GLU A 400 -23.70 -2.62 26.72
N MET A 401 -24.76 -3.40 26.44
CA MET A 401 -24.78 -4.34 25.32
C MET A 401 -24.57 -3.62 23.97
N PHE A 402 -25.31 -2.55 23.70
CA PHE A 402 -25.18 -1.81 22.43
C PHE A 402 -23.85 -1.05 22.34
N SER A 403 -23.35 -0.55 23.47
CA SER A 403 -22.04 0.10 23.52
C SER A 403 -20.91 -0.88 23.24
N ASN A 404 -20.97 -2.09 23.79
CA ASN A 404 -20.03 -3.18 23.49
C ASN A 404 -20.06 -3.55 22.01
N GLN A 405 -21.24 -3.61 21.39
CA GLN A 405 -21.33 -3.84 19.94
C GLN A 405 -20.62 -2.76 19.12
N ILE A 406 -20.74 -1.47 19.49
CA ILE A 406 -20.01 -0.40 18.79
C ILE A 406 -18.50 -0.49 19.07
N GLN A 407 -18.12 -0.75 20.31
CA GLN A 407 -16.71 -0.88 20.73
C GLN A 407 -16.01 -2.00 19.96
N ASP A 408 -16.59 -3.20 19.95
CA ASP A 408 -16.00 -4.40 19.34
C ASP A 408 -15.95 -4.31 17.80
N ASN A 409 -16.92 -3.63 17.18
CA ASN A 409 -17.00 -3.54 15.73
C ASN A 409 -16.24 -2.35 15.13
N PHE A 410 -16.06 -1.25 15.86
CA PHE A 410 -15.56 0.01 15.30
C PHE A 410 -14.45 0.73 16.09
N ILE A 411 -14.28 0.50 17.40
CA ILE A 411 -13.40 1.34 18.23
C ILE A 411 -12.19 0.58 18.77
N GLN A 412 -12.38 -0.67 19.21
CA GLN A 412 -11.28 -1.45 19.77
C GLN A 412 -10.17 -1.68 18.72
N PRO A 413 -8.90 -1.79 19.16
CA PRO A 413 -7.82 -2.17 18.27
C PRO A 413 -8.15 -3.51 17.59
N ASP A 414 -7.90 -3.62 16.29
CA ASP A 414 -8.20 -4.80 15.47
C ASP A 414 -9.70 -5.09 15.25
N SER A 415 -10.60 -4.18 15.66
CA SER A 415 -12.03 -4.26 15.36
C SER A 415 -12.29 -4.31 13.86
N VAL A 416 -13.34 -5.01 13.42
CA VAL A 416 -13.54 -5.37 12.01
C VAL A 416 -13.65 -4.12 11.12
N ASN A 417 -14.37 -3.11 11.58
CA ASN A 417 -14.56 -1.82 10.92
C ASN A 417 -13.91 -0.69 11.74
N GLU A 418 -12.73 -0.93 12.31
CA GLU A 418 -11.98 0.06 13.09
C GLU A 418 -11.93 1.42 12.39
N VAL A 419 -12.55 2.43 13.01
CA VAL A 419 -12.55 3.79 12.50
C VAL A 419 -11.37 4.58 13.03
N ASN A 420 -10.87 5.49 12.19
CA ASN A 420 -9.73 6.32 12.56
C ASN A 420 -10.15 7.41 13.57
N LEU A 421 -10.04 7.10 14.86
CA LEU A 421 -10.33 8.01 15.97
C LEU A 421 -9.07 8.36 16.77
N PRO A 422 -8.87 9.63 17.16
CA PRO A 422 -7.81 10.01 18.09
C PRO A 422 -7.98 9.33 19.44
N LYS A 423 -6.87 8.87 20.05
CA LYS A 423 -6.86 8.23 21.38
C LYS A 423 -7.58 9.05 22.46
N LYS A 424 -7.51 10.39 22.38
CA LYS A 424 -8.22 11.29 23.29
C LYS A 424 -9.75 11.07 23.26
N ILE A 425 -10.32 10.88 22.08
CA ILE A 425 -11.77 10.64 21.91
C ILE A 425 -12.14 9.25 22.45
N ILE A 426 -11.33 8.23 22.16
CA ILE A 426 -11.54 6.87 22.65
C ILE A 426 -11.52 6.83 24.19
N ASN A 427 -10.53 7.48 24.80
CA ASN A 427 -10.41 7.56 26.26
C ASN A 427 -11.62 8.27 26.89
N GLN A 428 -12.11 9.34 26.25
CA GLN A 428 -13.28 10.07 26.71
C GLN A 428 -14.57 9.25 26.62
N ILE A 429 -14.74 8.46 25.55
CA ILE A 429 -15.86 7.52 25.42
C ILE A 429 -15.80 6.49 26.54
N ASN A 430 -14.63 5.87 26.74
CA ASN A 430 -14.45 4.81 27.73
C ASN A 430 -14.67 5.32 29.16
N SER A 431 -14.17 6.51 29.50
CA SER A 431 -14.41 7.10 30.83
C SER A 431 -15.89 7.41 31.03
N THR A 432 -16.52 8.09 30.08
CA THR A 432 -17.94 8.49 30.20
C THR A 432 -18.86 7.27 30.27
N LEU A 433 -18.56 6.21 29.51
CA LEU A 433 -19.30 4.95 29.58
C LEU A 433 -19.15 4.29 30.96
N GLN A 434 -17.94 4.20 31.49
CA GLN A 434 -17.69 3.62 32.81
C GLN A 434 -18.41 4.40 33.93
N ASP A 435 -18.40 5.74 33.85
CA ASP A 435 -19.08 6.59 34.83
C ASP A 435 -20.61 6.41 34.75
N ILE A 436 -21.17 6.18 33.56
CA ILE A 436 -22.61 5.86 33.37
C ILE A 436 -22.95 4.46 33.93
N LEU A 437 -22.13 3.45 33.65
CA LEU A 437 -22.36 2.08 34.13
C LEU A 437 -22.26 1.98 35.66
N LYS A 438 -21.43 2.80 36.29
CA LYS A 438 -21.32 2.92 37.74
C LYS A 438 -22.41 3.78 38.38
N GLY A 439 -23.25 4.44 37.57
CA GLY A 439 -24.30 5.34 38.04
C GLY A 439 -23.81 6.70 38.54
N GLU A 440 -22.55 7.07 38.27
CA GLU A 440 -21.99 8.38 38.59
C GLU A 440 -22.53 9.48 37.67
N ILE A 441 -22.95 9.11 36.46
CA ILE A 441 -23.56 9.98 35.46
C ILE A 441 -24.96 9.45 35.07
N SER A 442 -25.90 10.36 34.81
CA SER A 442 -27.25 9.98 34.37
C SER A 442 -27.24 9.16 33.08
N ILE A 443 -28.07 8.13 33.04
CA ILE A 443 -28.22 7.24 31.88
C ILE A 443 -28.67 7.98 30.61
N GLU A 444 -29.37 9.11 30.76
CA GLU A 444 -29.79 9.99 29.65
C GLU A 444 -28.58 10.51 28.85
N ARG A 445 -27.42 10.65 29.51
CA ARG A 445 -26.17 11.06 28.88
C ARG A 445 -25.57 9.96 28.00
N ALA A 446 -26.07 8.72 28.09
CA ALA A 446 -25.65 7.63 27.23
C ALA A 446 -25.91 7.93 25.74
N VAL A 447 -27.00 8.63 25.44
CA VAL A 447 -27.40 8.98 24.06
C VAL A 447 -26.33 9.81 23.33
N THR A 448 -25.52 10.59 24.06
CA THR A 448 -24.55 11.52 23.47
C THR A 448 -23.10 11.06 23.58
N ILE A 449 -22.82 9.87 24.12
CA ILE A 449 -21.46 9.34 24.34
C ILE A 449 -20.62 9.40 23.04
N TYR A 450 -21.22 9.03 21.91
CA TYR A 450 -20.51 8.90 20.64
C TYR A 450 -20.55 10.15 19.76
N ASP A 451 -21.17 11.25 20.19
CA ASP A 451 -21.41 12.43 19.36
C ASP A 451 -20.11 13.05 18.86
N HIS A 452 -19.14 13.18 19.76
CA HIS A 452 -17.84 13.75 19.43
C HIS A 452 -17.05 12.85 18.45
N ALA A 453 -17.19 11.52 18.56
CA ALA A 453 -16.59 10.60 17.60
C ALA A 453 -17.29 10.65 16.24
N ALA A 454 -18.62 10.67 16.21
CA ALA A 454 -19.40 10.79 14.98
C ALA A 454 -19.11 12.11 14.26
N ASP A 455 -19.04 13.24 14.99
CA ASP A 455 -18.66 14.54 14.45
C ASP A 455 -17.22 14.54 13.88
N HIS A 456 -16.29 13.84 14.54
CA HIS A 456 -14.92 13.70 14.03
C HIS A 456 -14.88 12.93 12.70
N ILE A 457 -15.60 11.81 12.63
CA ILE A 457 -15.67 10.99 11.41
C ILE A 457 -16.42 11.72 10.29
N ASP A 458 -17.49 12.46 10.61
CA ASP A 458 -18.21 13.33 9.66
C ASP A 458 -17.28 14.40 9.06
N GLN A 459 -16.48 15.06 9.90
CA GLN A 459 -15.46 16.00 9.44
C GLN A 459 -14.40 15.32 8.58
N MET A 460 -13.93 14.13 8.98
CA MET A 460 -12.95 13.36 8.21
C MET A 460 -13.48 13.00 6.82
N LEU A 461 -14.72 12.50 6.73
CA LEU A 461 -15.39 12.19 5.46
C LEU A 461 -15.54 13.45 4.60
N THR A 462 -15.91 14.56 5.21
CA THR A 462 -16.11 15.83 4.51
C THR A 462 -14.80 16.41 3.96
N VAL A 463 -13.72 16.38 4.74
CA VAL A 463 -12.42 16.92 4.32
C VAL A 463 -11.74 16.00 3.29
N ASN A 464 -11.75 14.68 3.52
CA ASN A 464 -10.91 13.75 2.76
C ASN A 464 -11.62 13.11 1.55
N HIS A 465 -12.94 12.92 1.63
CA HIS A 465 -13.68 12.10 0.66
C HIS A 465 -14.73 12.91 -0.12
N LEU A 466 -15.44 13.82 0.53
CA LEU A 466 -16.57 14.53 -0.09
C LEU A 466 -16.17 15.33 -1.34
N ARG A 467 -15.06 16.07 -1.29
CA ARG A 467 -14.57 16.84 -2.44
C ARG A 467 -14.20 15.94 -3.63
N LYS A 468 -13.58 14.79 -3.35
CA LYS A 468 -13.21 13.81 -4.39
C LYS A 468 -14.46 13.14 -4.97
N PHE A 469 -15.43 12.82 -4.12
CA PHE A 469 -16.70 12.23 -4.55
C PHE A 469 -17.44 13.17 -5.49
N GLN A 470 -17.58 14.45 -5.13
CA GLN A 470 -18.23 15.46 -5.97
C GLN A 470 -17.55 15.66 -7.32
N ALA A 471 -16.24 15.42 -7.40
CA ALA A 471 -15.48 15.46 -8.65
C ALA A 471 -15.50 14.13 -9.43
N SER A 472 -16.03 13.05 -8.84
CA SER A 472 -16.02 11.72 -9.45
C SER A 472 -17.15 11.52 -10.45
N ASP A 473 -16.93 10.62 -11.41
CA ASP A 473 -17.94 10.24 -12.40
C ASP A 473 -19.17 9.59 -11.76
N LEU A 474 -19.02 8.98 -10.57
CA LEU A 474 -20.13 8.43 -9.79
C LEU A 474 -21.12 9.51 -9.35
N TYR A 475 -20.63 10.65 -8.88
CA TYR A 475 -21.49 11.76 -8.48
C TYR A 475 -22.13 12.44 -9.69
N ARG A 476 -21.35 12.65 -10.76
CA ARG A 476 -21.88 13.20 -12.02
C ARG A 476 -22.98 12.32 -12.62
N GLY A 477 -22.81 11.01 -12.58
CA GLY A 477 -23.81 10.05 -13.03
C GLY A 477 -25.14 10.12 -12.26
N THR A 478 -25.10 10.48 -10.98
CA THR A 478 -26.33 10.66 -10.16
C THR A 478 -26.99 12.03 -10.33
N THR A 479 -26.25 13.07 -10.72
CA THR A 479 -26.77 14.44 -10.89
C THR A 479 -27.32 14.74 -12.29
N VAL A 480 -27.06 13.88 -13.28
CA VAL A 480 -27.52 14.05 -14.68
C VAL A 480 -28.84 13.29 -14.95
N SER A 481 -29.27 12.44 -14.01
CA SER A 481 -30.52 11.66 -14.08
C SER A 481 -31.76 12.37 -13.51
N THR A 482 -31.69 13.69 -13.31
CA THR A 482 -32.81 14.59 -13.02
C THR A 482 -32.84 15.69 -14.07
#